data_AF-A0A935MXV0-F1
#
_entry.id   AF-A0A935MXV0-F1
#
_cell.length_a   1.000
_cell.length_b   1.000
_cell.length_c   1.000
_cell.angle_alpha   90.00
_cell.angle_beta   90.00
_cell.angle_gamma   90.00
#
_symmetry.space_group_name_H-M   'P 1'
#
loop_
_entity.id
_entity.type
_entity.pdbx_description
1 polymer ?
#
loop_
_entity_poly.entity_id
_entity_poly.type
_entity_poly.pdbx_seq_one_letter_code
_entity_poly.pdbx_strand_id
1 'polypeptide(L)'
;MDDVCPICFGTGMEIVPGKGARTCSCRKLNSQKGQFESVRLPKRYDGFHFGNYKAQNPTQTAALKSAMAFTTEYPAVDRGLLLMGSVGVGKTHLAVSILKGLTERGFSCLFYEFGSLLKEIQDSYNPSTRSSELSVLAPVFTADVLVLDELGASKPTDWVRDTMTHIINSRYNEKKFTVFTTNYLDERPNEREETLEDRVGVRVRSRLYEMCKTVMIGGDDYRKNFDRRTAAAK
;
A
#
# COMPACT_ATOMS: atom_id res chain seq x y z
N MET A 1 -28.10 0.92 -15.85
CA MET A 1 -28.89 2.12 -15.55
C MET A 1 -28.33 2.66 -14.26
N ASP A 2 -27.53 3.72 -14.35
CA ASP A 2 -26.94 4.34 -13.17
C ASP A 2 -28.04 4.97 -12.33
N ASP A 3 -28.16 4.55 -11.06
CA ASP A 3 -29.11 5.12 -10.11
C ASP A 3 -28.74 6.59 -9.87
N VAL A 4 -29.47 7.49 -10.51
CA VAL A 4 -29.35 8.93 -10.32
C VAL A 4 -29.72 9.28 -8.88
N CYS A 5 -28.86 10.01 -8.18
CA CYS A 5 -29.07 10.34 -6.76
C CYS A 5 -30.43 11.05 -6.56
N PRO A 6 -31.33 10.54 -5.69
CA PRO A 6 -32.68 11.10 -5.54
C PRO A 6 -32.71 12.47 -4.82
N ILE A 7 -31.59 12.89 -4.24
CA ILE A 7 -31.47 14.15 -3.49
C ILE A 7 -31.01 15.30 -4.41
N CYS A 8 -29.99 15.07 -5.22
CA CYS A 8 -29.39 16.10 -6.07
C CYS A 8 -29.66 15.89 -7.57
N PHE A 9 -30.29 14.78 -7.95
CA PHE A 9 -30.56 14.40 -9.34
C PHE A 9 -29.31 14.42 -10.23
N GLY A 10 -28.15 14.07 -9.66
CA GLY A 10 -26.86 14.05 -10.36
C GLY A 10 -26.07 15.36 -10.34
N THR A 11 -26.61 16.45 -9.81
CA THR A 11 -25.92 17.76 -9.75
C THR A 11 -24.84 17.85 -8.68
N GLY A 12 -24.88 16.97 -7.68
CA GLY A 12 -23.98 17.01 -6.52
C GLY A 12 -24.29 18.15 -5.53
N MET A 13 -25.38 18.89 -5.71
CA MET A 13 -25.88 19.91 -4.78
C MET A 13 -27.31 19.62 -4.35
N GLU A 14 -27.58 19.76 -3.05
CA GLU A 14 -28.92 19.66 -2.47
C GLU A 14 -29.41 21.07 -2.16
N ILE A 15 -30.64 21.40 -2.56
CA ILE A 15 -31.30 22.66 -2.20
C ILE A 15 -31.95 22.47 -0.83
N VAL A 16 -31.55 23.28 0.14
CA VAL A 16 -32.12 23.29 1.48
C VAL A 16 -33.10 24.46 1.61
N PRO A 17 -34.40 24.20 1.84
CA PRO A 17 -35.41 25.25 1.99
C PRO A 17 -34.99 26.31 3.02
N GLY A 18 -35.01 27.58 2.61
CA GLY A 18 -34.64 28.71 3.47
C GLY A 18 -33.15 28.84 3.82
N LYS A 19 -32.27 27.96 3.32
CA LYS A 19 -30.82 27.98 3.61
C LYS A 19 -29.92 27.97 2.37
N GLY A 20 -30.50 27.97 1.16
CA GLY A 20 -29.75 27.97 -0.10
C GLY A 20 -29.30 26.56 -0.52
N ALA A 21 -28.21 26.47 -1.29
CA ALA A 21 -27.66 25.20 -1.78
C ALA A 21 -26.47 24.73 -0.93
N ARG A 22 -26.38 23.43 -0.66
CA ARG A 22 -25.22 22.79 -0.03
C ARG A 22 -24.73 21.60 -0.84
N THR A 23 -23.51 21.14 -0.58
CA THR A 23 -23.00 19.90 -1.16
C THR A 23 -23.86 18.71 -0.75
N CYS A 24 -24.35 17.95 -1.73
CA CYS A 24 -25.11 16.74 -1.45
C CYS A 24 -24.22 15.66 -0.81
N SER A 25 -24.76 14.89 0.13
CA SER A 25 -24.07 13.74 0.74
C SER A 25 -23.56 12.73 -0.29
N CYS A 26 -24.26 12.54 -1.41
CA CYS A 26 -23.82 11.67 -2.50
C CYS A 26 -22.50 12.13 -3.14
N ARG A 27 -22.15 13.43 -3.06
CA ARG A 27 -20.89 13.95 -3.58
C ARG A 27 -19.73 13.50 -2.70
N LYS A 28 -19.90 13.44 -1.38
CA LYS A 28 -18.93 12.81 -0.46
C LYS A 28 -18.81 11.31 -0.73
N LEU A 29 -19.92 10.60 -0.90
CA LEU A 29 -19.92 9.16 -1.16
C LEU A 29 -19.28 8.81 -2.52
N ASN A 30 -19.59 9.57 -3.57
CA ASN A 30 -18.99 9.38 -4.90
C ASN A 30 -17.53 9.83 -4.94
N SER A 31 -17.17 10.90 -4.23
CA SER A 31 -15.78 11.32 -4.06
C SER A 31 -14.97 10.25 -3.33
N GLN A 32 -15.51 9.64 -2.27
CA GLN A 32 -14.84 8.55 -1.56
C GLN A 32 -14.73 7.30 -2.45
N LYS A 33 -15.80 6.90 -3.15
CA LYS A 33 -15.76 5.77 -4.09
C LYS A 33 -14.70 5.96 -5.19
N GLY A 34 -14.69 7.12 -5.84
CA GLY A 34 -13.70 7.43 -6.87
C GLY A 34 -12.26 7.55 -6.33
N GLN A 35 -12.10 8.03 -5.09
CA GLN A 35 -10.80 8.06 -4.42
C GLN A 35 -10.25 6.64 -4.20
N PHE A 36 -11.08 5.71 -3.72
CA PHE A 36 -10.64 4.32 -3.51
C PHE A 36 -10.41 3.54 -4.81
N GLU A 37 -11.09 3.87 -5.91
CA GLU A 37 -10.80 3.27 -7.22
C GLU A 37 -9.38 3.62 -7.70
N SER A 38 -8.93 4.86 -7.46
CA SER A 38 -7.58 5.31 -7.86
C SER A 38 -6.45 4.63 -7.09
N VAL A 39 -6.76 4.05 -5.93
CA VAL A 39 -5.79 3.38 -5.06
C VAL A 39 -5.29 2.04 -5.64
N ARG A 40 -6.09 1.36 -6.46
CA ARG A 40 -5.80 0.00 -6.98
C ARG A 40 -5.70 -1.11 -5.93
N LEU A 41 -6.55 -1.12 -4.90
CA LEU A 41 -6.61 -2.26 -3.96
C LEU A 41 -7.25 -3.51 -4.60
N PRO A 42 -6.61 -4.69 -4.48
CA PRO A 42 -7.27 -5.96 -4.74
C PRO A 42 -8.49 -6.17 -3.82
N LYS A 43 -9.60 -6.71 -4.38
CA LYS A 43 -10.85 -6.99 -3.63
C LYS A 43 -10.65 -7.77 -2.33
N ARG A 44 -9.67 -8.68 -2.30
CA ARG A 44 -9.32 -9.46 -1.09
C ARG A 44 -8.90 -8.59 0.11
N TYR A 45 -8.52 -7.34 -0.11
CA TYR A 45 -8.11 -6.40 0.92
C TYR A 45 -9.22 -5.39 1.30
N ASP A 46 -10.42 -5.50 0.74
CA ASP A 46 -11.56 -4.61 1.05
C ASP A 46 -11.89 -4.60 2.54
N GLY A 47 -11.75 -5.76 3.20
CA GLY A 47 -11.96 -5.90 4.63
C GLY A 47 -10.81 -5.39 5.52
N PHE A 48 -9.63 -5.05 4.99
CA PHE A 48 -8.50 -4.68 5.85
C PHE A 48 -8.66 -3.27 6.42
N HIS A 49 -8.66 -3.14 7.75
CA HIS A 49 -8.63 -1.87 8.47
C HIS A 49 -7.95 -2.03 9.84
N PHE A 50 -7.56 -0.93 10.49
CA PHE A 50 -6.92 -1.02 11.82
C PHE A 50 -7.83 -1.70 12.86
N GLY A 51 -9.13 -1.40 12.84
CA GLY A 51 -10.09 -1.94 13.81
C GLY A 51 -10.30 -3.46 13.79
N ASN A 52 -9.91 -4.16 12.72
CA ASN A 52 -9.96 -5.64 12.67
C ASN A 52 -8.58 -6.30 12.60
N TYR A 53 -7.51 -5.52 12.74
CA TYR A 53 -6.18 -6.07 12.94
C TYR A 53 -6.05 -6.61 14.37
N LYS A 54 -5.92 -7.93 14.49
CA LYS A 54 -5.80 -8.61 15.80
C LYS A 54 -4.33 -8.92 16.09
N ALA A 55 -3.65 -8.01 16.78
CA ALA A 55 -2.29 -8.26 17.25
C ALA A 55 -2.27 -9.44 18.24
N GLN A 56 -1.37 -10.40 18.01
CA GLN A 56 -1.21 -11.62 18.81
C GLN A 56 0.06 -11.61 19.67
N ASN A 57 0.96 -10.66 19.44
CA ASN A 57 2.23 -10.56 20.15
C ASN A 57 2.74 -9.09 20.22
N PRO A 58 3.75 -8.79 21.06
CA PRO A 58 4.25 -7.43 21.25
C PRO A 58 4.75 -6.74 19.97
N THR A 59 5.38 -7.49 19.05
CA THR A 59 5.90 -6.91 17.80
C THR A 59 4.75 -6.48 16.87
N GLN A 60 3.67 -7.26 16.79
CA GLN A 60 2.46 -6.90 16.06
C GLN A 60 1.74 -5.70 16.68
N THR A 61 1.73 -5.60 18.02
CA THR A 61 1.18 -4.43 18.73
C THR A 61 2.00 -3.16 18.45
N ALA A 62 3.33 -3.26 18.50
CA ALA A 62 4.24 -2.15 18.17
C ALA A 62 4.10 -1.72 16.70
N ALA A 63 3.90 -2.68 15.79
CA ALA A 63 3.66 -2.41 14.39
C ALA A 63 2.32 -1.72 14.14
N LEU A 64 1.25 -2.17 14.79
CA LEU A 64 -0.05 -1.50 14.76
C LEU A 64 0.06 -0.05 15.25
N LYS A 65 0.73 0.17 16.39
CA LYS A 65 0.96 1.51 16.95
C LYS A 65 1.74 2.40 15.97
N SER A 66 2.79 1.88 15.35
CA SER A 66 3.60 2.62 14.38
C SER A 66 2.81 2.99 13.12
N ALA A 67 1.99 2.06 12.62
CA ALA A 67 1.13 2.30 11.46
C ALA A 67 0.02 3.33 11.76
N MET A 68 -0.61 3.25 12.93
CA MET A 68 -1.61 4.24 13.35
C MET A 68 -0.99 5.63 13.57
N ALA A 69 0.19 5.69 14.19
CA ALA A 69 0.93 6.95 14.38
C ALA A 69 1.27 7.59 13.03
N PHE A 70 1.87 6.83 12.11
CA PHE A 70 2.13 7.30 10.74
C PHE A 70 0.86 7.83 10.06
N THR A 71 -0.24 7.09 10.15
CA THR A 71 -1.52 7.48 9.52
C THR A 71 -2.12 8.73 10.15
N THR A 72 -1.90 8.97 11.44
CA THR A 72 -2.46 10.12 12.17
C THR A 72 -1.62 11.37 11.96
N GLU A 73 -0.29 11.22 12.02
CA GLU A 73 0.67 12.32 12.01
C GLU A 73 0.98 12.80 10.58
N TYR A 74 0.74 12.01 9.54
CA TYR A 74 0.91 12.43 8.15
C TYR A 74 0.11 13.72 7.84
N PRO A 75 0.67 14.72 7.14
CA PRO A 75 1.97 14.72 6.44
C PRO A 75 3.16 15.23 7.27
N ALA A 76 3.02 15.38 8.60
CA ALA A 76 4.08 15.89 9.48
C ALA A 76 5.15 14.84 9.87
N VAL A 77 5.09 13.64 9.30
CA VAL A 77 6.07 12.56 9.51
C VAL A 77 7.31 12.79 8.64
N ASP A 78 8.47 12.35 9.10
CA ASP A 78 9.73 12.54 8.35
C ASP A 78 10.06 11.36 7.42
N ARG A 79 9.49 10.18 7.68
CA ARG A 79 9.84 8.94 6.98
C ARG A 79 8.62 8.05 6.76
N GLY A 80 8.68 7.22 5.72
CA GLY A 80 7.77 6.11 5.50
C GLY A 80 8.01 4.94 6.45
N LEU A 81 7.40 3.79 6.16
CA LEU A 81 7.54 2.57 6.96
C LEU A 81 8.06 1.41 6.11
N LEU A 82 9.00 0.64 6.65
CA LEU A 82 9.39 -0.65 6.10
C LEU A 82 8.90 -1.74 7.05
N LEU A 83 7.78 -2.37 6.71
CA LEU A 83 7.21 -3.48 7.47
C LEU A 83 7.93 -4.76 7.06
N MET A 84 8.69 -5.36 7.98
CA MET A 84 9.59 -6.48 7.71
C MET A 84 9.26 -7.64 8.64
N GLY A 85 9.21 -8.87 8.11
CA GLY A 85 8.87 -10.05 8.92
C GLY A 85 8.43 -11.24 8.08
N SER A 86 8.21 -12.41 8.70
CA SER A 86 7.80 -13.64 8.02
C SER A 86 6.41 -13.53 7.35
N VAL A 87 6.08 -14.48 6.48
CA VAL A 87 4.77 -14.53 5.82
C VAL A 87 3.62 -14.66 6.83
N GLY A 88 2.49 -14.02 6.53
CA GLY A 88 1.27 -14.19 7.33
C GLY A 88 1.19 -13.41 8.65
N VAL A 89 2.19 -12.60 8.99
CA VAL A 89 2.22 -11.80 10.24
C VAL A 89 1.47 -10.46 10.18
N GLY A 90 0.80 -10.15 9.06
CA GLY A 90 -0.07 -8.98 8.95
C GLY A 90 0.54 -7.70 8.36
N LYS A 91 1.73 -7.75 7.74
CA LYS A 91 2.38 -6.60 7.08
C LYS A 91 1.47 -5.88 6.07
N THR A 92 0.95 -6.62 5.09
CA THR A 92 0.05 -6.08 4.05
C THR A 92 -1.24 -5.52 4.65
N HIS A 93 -1.77 -6.11 5.73
CA HIS A 93 -2.96 -5.61 6.41
C HIS A 93 -2.71 -4.21 6.98
N LEU A 94 -1.59 -4.01 7.68
CA LEU A 94 -1.22 -2.70 8.20
C LEU A 94 -0.95 -1.70 7.06
N ALA A 95 -0.22 -2.09 6.02
CA ALA A 95 0.07 -1.23 4.87
C ALA A 95 -1.21 -0.74 4.17
N VAL A 96 -2.16 -1.64 3.91
CA VAL A 96 -3.46 -1.29 3.32
C VAL A 96 -4.27 -0.42 4.29
N SER A 97 -4.22 -0.68 5.59
CA SER A 97 -4.97 0.11 6.58
C SER A 97 -4.48 1.55 6.67
N ILE A 98 -3.16 1.76 6.62
CA ILE A 98 -2.55 3.09 6.49
C ILE A 98 -3.12 3.77 5.25
N LEU A 99 -3.03 3.07 4.13
CA LEU A 99 -3.36 3.63 2.85
C LEU A 99 -4.84 4.03 2.77
N LYS A 100 -5.75 3.21 3.29
CA LYS A 100 -7.17 3.55 3.37
C LYS A 100 -7.41 4.77 4.26
N GLY A 101 -6.81 4.82 5.45
CA GLY A 101 -6.95 5.95 6.36
C GLY A 101 -6.45 7.27 5.75
N LEU A 102 -5.37 7.24 4.96
CA LEU A 102 -4.87 8.42 4.26
C LEU A 102 -5.73 8.80 3.04
N THR A 103 -6.27 7.81 2.33
CA THR A 103 -7.23 8.03 1.23
C THR A 103 -8.49 8.72 1.74
N GLU A 104 -9.03 8.29 2.88
CA GLU A 104 -10.20 8.91 3.53
C GLU A 104 -9.95 10.37 3.94
N ARG A 105 -8.68 10.71 4.24
CA ARG A 105 -8.22 12.06 4.55
C ARG A 105 -7.96 12.90 3.29
N GLY A 106 -8.14 12.34 2.10
CA GLY A 106 -8.05 13.03 0.82
C GLY A 106 -6.66 13.06 0.18
N PHE A 107 -5.70 12.27 0.68
CA PHE A 107 -4.36 12.18 0.08
C PHE A 107 -4.34 11.24 -1.12
N SER A 108 -3.51 11.56 -2.12
CA SER A 108 -3.33 10.71 -3.30
C SER A 108 -2.53 9.47 -2.90
N CYS A 109 -3.21 8.33 -2.79
CA CYS A 109 -2.61 7.09 -2.37
C CYS A 109 -2.62 6.04 -3.48
N LEU A 110 -1.60 5.18 -3.52
CA LEU A 110 -1.49 4.13 -4.54
C LEU A 110 -0.93 2.84 -3.94
N PHE A 111 -1.52 1.71 -4.31
CA PHE A 111 -1.07 0.38 -3.91
C PHE A 111 -0.56 -0.39 -5.13
N TYR A 112 0.59 -1.03 -4.97
CA TYR A 112 1.07 -2.07 -5.87
C TYR A 112 1.69 -3.22 -5.11
N GLU A 113 1.40 -4.44 -5.55
CA GLU A 113 2.32 -5.56 -5.36
C GLU A 113 3.48 -5.39 -6.34
N PHE A 114 4.72 -5.44 -5.85
CA PHE A 114 5.89 -5.07 -6.65
C PHE A 114 6.04 -5.93 -7.91
N GLY A 115 5.80 -7.25 -7.80
CA GLY A 115 5.82 -8.16 -8.97
C GLY A 115 4.78 -7.81 -10.03
N SER A 116 3.58 -7.39 -9.61
CA SER A 116 2.52 -6.94 -10.52
C SER A 116 2.88 -5.63 -11.21
N LEU A 117 3.49 -4.68 -10.49
CA LEU A 117 3.98 -3.43 -11.09
C LEU A 117 5.04 -3.70 -12.16
N LEU A 118 6.01 -4.58 -11.89
CA LEU A 118 7.03 -4.96 -12.88
C LEU A 118 6.39 -5.53 -14.14
N LYS A 119 5.39 -6.40 -13.98
CA LYS A 119 4.67 -6.97 -15.13
C LYS A 119 3.93 -5.90 -15.94
N GLU A 120 3.25 -4.96 -15.28
CA GLU A 120 2.55 -3.86 -15.95
C GLU A 120 3.52 -2.97 -16.74
N ILE A 121 4.72 -2.71 -16.21
CA ILE A 121 5.78 -1.99 -16.92
C ILE A 121 6.25 -2.78 -18.14
N GLN A 122 6.50 -4.09 -18.00
CA GLN A 122 6.92 -4.93 -19.14
C GLN A 122 5.85 -4.99 -20.24
N ASP A 123 4.59 -5.14 -19.85
CA ASP A 123 3.45 -5.18 -20.77
C ASP A 123 3.29 -3.84 -21.54
N SER A 124 3.76 -2.72 -20.97
CA SER A 124 3.73 -1.40 -21.63
C SER A 124 4.74 -1.25 -22.77
N TYR A 125 5.75 -2.14 -22.88
CA TYR A 125 6.68 -2.14 -24.01
C TYR A 125 6.12 -2.86 -25.24
N ASN A 126 5.01 -3.58 -25.09
CA ASN A 126 4.37 -4.25 -26.21
C ASN A 126 3.69 -3.21 -27.12
N PRO A 127 4.06 -3.07 -28.41
CA PRO A 127 3.45 -2.09 -29.32
C PRO A 127 1.94 -2.26 -29.49
N SER A 128 1.41 -3.43 -29.13
CA SER A 128 -0.02 -3.76 -29.18
C SER A 128 -0.82 -3.17 -28.01
N THR A 129 -0.16 -2.87 -26.88
CA THR A 129 -0.80 -2.26 -25.72
C THR A 129 -0.80 -0.74 -25.93
N ARG A 130 -1.97 -0.10 -25.77
CA ARG A 130 -2.10 1.37 -25.88
C ARG A 130 -1.57 2.11 -24.64
N SER A 131 -0.80 1.45 -23.78
CA SER A 131 -0.26 1.97 -22.54
C SER A 131 1.22 2.26 -22.72
N SER A 132 1.66 3.47 -22.36
CA SER A 132 3.09 3.79 -22.30
C SER A 132 3.66 3.49 -20.92
N GLU A 133 4.94 3.18 -20.85
CA GLU A 133 5.68 3.05 -19.58
C GLU A 133 5.44 4.27 -18.67
N LEU A 134 5.47 5.47 -19.25
CA LEU A 134 5.22 6.72 -18.53
C LEU A 134 3.83 6.75 -17.89
N SER A 135 2.80 6.20 -18.56
CA SER A 135 1.44 6.16 -17.99
C SER A 135 1.31 5.24 -16.77
N VAL A 136 2.16 4.22 -16.66
CA VAL A 136 2.22 3.32 -15.50
C VAL A 136 3.03 3.95 -14.38
N LEU A 137 4.20 4.52 -14.72
CA LEU A 137 5.15 5.07 -13.74
C LEU A 137 4.76 6.44 -13.19
N ALA A 138 4.08 7.30 -13.96
CA ALA A 138 3.75 8.64 -13.50
C ALA A 138 2.94 8.64 -12.18
N PRO A 139 1.84 7.87 -12.04
CA PRO A 139 1.15 7.75 -10.75
C PRO A 139 2.04 7.20 -9.62
N VAL A 140 2.94 6.26 -9.94
CA VAL A 140 3.89 5.67 -8.98
C VAL A 140 4.87 6.72 -8.45
N PHE A 141 5.26 7.69 -9.27
CA PHE A 141 6.16 8.77 -8.84
C PHE A 141 5.43 9.90 -8.11
N THR A 142 4.22 10.26 -8.57
CA THR A 142 3.55 11.47 -8.08
C THR A 142 2.69 11.26 -6.85
N ALA A 143 2.19 10.03 -6.61
CA ALA A 143 1.35 9.72 -5.45
C ALA A 143 2.00 10.17 -4.13
N ASP A 144 1.20 10.81 -3.28
CA ASP A 144 1.63 11.32 -1.97
C ASP A 144 2.17 10.18 -1.10
N VAL A 145 1.42 9.07 -1.05
CA VAL A 145 1.83 7.85 -0.37
C VAL A 145 1.66 6.64 -1.29
N LEU A 146 2.76 5.90 -1.47
CA LEU A 146 2.79 4.65 -2.23
C LEU A 146 2.98 3.47 -1.26
N VAL A 147 2.19 2.42 -1.42
CA VAL A 147 2.47 1.11 -0.84
C VAL A 147 3.09 0.22 -1.92
N LEU A 148 4.31 -0.27 -1.66
CA LEU A 148 4.95 -1.34 -2.43
C LEU A 148 4.98 -2.63 -1.59
N ASP A 149 4.05 -3.52 -1.88
CA ASP A 149 3.89 -4.81 -1.20
C ASP A 149 4.84 -5.86 -1.80
N GLU A 150 5.36 -6.74 -0.95
CA GLU A 150 6.24 -7.86 -1.30
C GLU A 150 7.55 -7.44 -2.01
N LEU A 151 8.20 -6.40 -1.50
CA LEU A 151 9.52 -5.97 -1.99
C LEU A 151 10.54 -7.11 -1.89
N GLY A 152 11.27 -7.35 -2.99
CA GLY A 152 12.27 -8.40 -3.09
C GLY A 152 11.72 -9.81 -3.38
N ALA A 153 10.41 -10.00 -3.51
CA ALA A 153 9.85 -11.32 -3.83
C ALA A 153 10.18 -11.77 -5.27
N SER A 154 10.21 -10.84 -6.22
CA SER A 154 10.59 -11.12 -7.61
C SER A 154 12.07 -11.51 -7.73
N LYS A 155 12.39 -12.36 -8.71
CA LYS A 155 13.79 -12.74 -9.00
C LYS A 155 14.59 -11.48 -9.36
N PRO A 156 15.77 -11.26 -8.75
CA PRO A 156 16.53 -10.03 -8.92
C PRO A 156 17.36 -10.05 -10.22
N THR A 157 16.67 -10.03 -11.37
CA THR A 157 17.32 -9.78 -12.67
C THR A 157 17.83 -8.35 -12.76
N ASP A 158 18.78 -8.07 -13.66
CA ASP A 158 19.34 -6.73 -13.82
C ASP A 158 18.24 -5.70 -14.14
N TRP A 159 17.32 -6.03 -15.06
CA TRP A 159 16.18 -5.18 -15.38
C TRP A 159 15.28 -4.90 -14.15
N VAL A 160 15.03 -5.91 -13.30
CA VAL A 160 14.26 -5.72 -12.06
C VAL A 160 14.99 -4.80 -11.08
N ARG A 161 16.30 -4.97 -10.93
CA ARG A 161 17.13 -4.12 -10.06
C ARG A 161 17.16 -2.68 -10.54
N ASP A 162 17.31 -2.46 -11.85
CA ASP A 162 17.33 -1.13 -12.45
C ASP A 162 15.97 -0.44 -12.32
N THR A 163 14.88 -1.15 -12.61
CA THR A 163 13.52 -0.63 -12.48
C THR A 163 13.19 -0.27 -11.03
N MET A 164 13.53 -1.15 -10.08
CA MET A 164 13.37 -0.91 -8.65
C MET A 164 14.19 0.31 -8.20
N THR A 165 15.45 0.38 -8.62
CA THR A 165 16.35 1.49 -8.29
C THR A 165 15.80 2.80 -8.85
N HIS A 166 15.27 2.80 -10.07
CA HIS A 166 14.66 3.97 -10.68
C HIS A 166 13.46 4.46 -9.86
N ILE A 167 12.51 3.56 -9.53
CA ILE A 167 11.31 3.92 -8.75
C ILE A 167 11.68 4.49 -7.38
N ILE A 168 12.58 3.82 -6.66
CA ILE A 168 12.96 4.22 -5.31
C ILE A 168 13.75 5.53 -5.34
N ASN A 169 14.65 5.73 -6.31
CA ASN A 169 15.41 6.96 -6.46
C ASN A 169 14.51 8.15 -6.77
N SER A 170 13.56 8.00 -7.71
CA SER A 170 12.63 9.08 -8.07
C SER A 170 11.82 9.53 -6.86
N ARG A 171 11.28 8.60 -6.07
CA ARG A 171 10.51 8.93 -4.86
C ARG A 171 11.39 9.49 -3.74
N TYR A 172 12.61 8.98 -3.59
CA TYR A 172 13.59 9.51 -2.63
C TYR A 172 13.92 10.98 -2.90
N ASN A 173 14.26 11.31 -4.15
CA ASN A 173 14.65 12.66 -4.56
C ASN A 173 13.50 13.68 -4.37
N GLU A 174 12.27 13.26 -4.69
CA GLU A 174 11.07 14.08 -4.54
C GLU A 174 10.47 14.05 -3.12
N LYS A 175 11.16 13.42 -2.16
CA LYS A 175 10.72 13.25 -0.76
C LYS A 175 9.29 12.69 -0.64
N LYS A 176 8.92 11.76 -1.53
CA LYS A 176 7.61 11.11 -1.55
C LYS A 176 7.58 9.91 -0.61
N PHE A 177 6.56 9.83 0.23
CA PHE A 177 6.47 8.81 1.27
C PHE A 177 6.12 7.45 0.69
N THR A 178 6.81 6.41 1.15
CA THR A 178 6.57 5.05 0.68
C THR A 178 6.51 4.09 1.86
N VAL A 179 5.49 3.24 1.87
CA VAL A 179 5.34 2.13 2.80
C VAL A 179 5.70 0.85 2.05
N PHE A 180 6.68 0.13 2.54
CA PHE A 180 7.14 -1.12 1.96
C PHE A 180 6.74 -2.29 2.84
N THR A 181 6.46 -3.44 2.24
CA THR A 181 6.42 -4.71 2.96
C THR A 181 7.47 -5.66 2.38
N THR A 182 8.09 -6.48 3.23
CA THR A 182 9.07 -7.47 2.79
C THR A 182 9.05 -8.71 3.69
N ASN A 183 9.30 -9.87 3.08
CA ASN A 183 9.53 -11.12 3.80
C ASN A 183 11.03 -11.40 4.04
N TYR A 184 11.91 -10.59 3.45
CA TYR A 184 13.37 -10.73 3.55
C TYR A 184 13.89 -9.85 4.68
N LEU A 185 14.64 -10.47 5.59
CA LEU A 185 15.22 -9.81 6.75
C LEU A 185 16.60 -9.22 6.40
N ASP A 186 17.13 -8.36 7.26
CA ASP A 186 18.52 -7.88 7.13
C ASP A 186 19.55 -8.93 7.55
N GLU A 187 19.18 -9.77 8.50
CA GLU A 187 20.01 -10.87 8.97
C GLU A 187 19.61 -12.14 8.25
N ARG A 188 20.60 -12.93 7.80
CA ARG A 188 20.39 -14.24 7.19
C ARG A 188 20.03 -15.25 8.28
N PRO A 189 18.83 -15.84 8.29
CA PRO A 189 18.49 -16.84 9.30
C PRO A 189 19.28 -18.15 9.10
N ASN A 190 19.67 -18.45 7.86
CA ASN A 190 20.54 -19.55 7.49
C ASN A 190 21.22 -19.26 6.14
N GLU A 191 22.22 -20.08 5.76
CA GLU A 191 23.00 -19.89 4.52
C GLU A 191 22.17 -19.98 3.23
N ARG A 192 20.97 -20.55 3.28
CA ARG A 192 20.10 -20.72 2.10
C ARG A 192 19.13 -19.56 1.91
N GLU A 193 18.98 -18.71 2.91
CA GLU A 193 18.07 -17.57 2.87
C GLU A 193 18.80 -16.30 2.44
N GLU A 194 18.16 -15.56 1.54
CA GLU A 194 18.64 -14.27 1.06
C GLU A 194 18.17 -13.16 2.00
N THR A 195 19.01 -12.16 2.21
CA THR A 195 18.62 -10.92 2.90
C THR A 195 17.83 -10.01 1.97
N LEU A 196 17.22 -8.96 2.52
CA LEU A 196 16.65 -7.90 1.69
C LEU A 196 17.72 -7.28 0.79
N GLU A 197 18.94 -7.06 1.29
CA GLU A 197 20.05 -6.49 0.52
C GLU A 197 20.44 -7.37 -0.67
N ASP A 198 20.44 -8.69 -0.53
CA ASP A 198 20.73 -9.62 -1.63
C ASP A 198 19.71 -9.47 -2.78
N ARG A 199 18.44 -9.21 -2.42
CA ARG A 199 17.33 -9.08 -3.36
C ARG A 199 17.27 -7.69 -4.00
N VAL A 200 17.52 -6.62 -3.23
CA VAL A 200 17.35 -5.24 -3.72
C VAL A 200 18.65 -4.52 -4.09
N GLY A 201 19.78 -5.04 -3.64
CA GLY A 201 21.09 -4.43 -3.77
C GLY A 201 21.38 -3.37 -2.70
N VAL A 202 22.68 -3.22 -2.39
CA VAL A 202 23.22 -2.31 -1.36
C VAL A 202 22.71 -0.87 -1.52
N ARG A 203 22.66 -0.37 -2.75
CA ARG A 203 22.24 1.02 -3.05
C ARG A 203 20.78 1.29 -2.71
N VAL A 204 19.90 0.34 -2.98
CA VAL A 204 18.48 0.45 -2.65
C VAL A 204 18.31 0.29 -1.15
N ARG A 205 18.95 -0.72 -0.56
CA ARG A 205 18.90 -0.95 0.90
C ARG A 205 19.32 0.28 1.70
N SER A 206 20.42 0.92 1.30
CA SER A 206 20.92 2.16 1.91
C SER A 206 19.87 3.28 1.91
N ARG A 207 19.17 3.49 0.79
CA ARG A 207 18.09 4.48 0.71
C ARG A 207 16.90 4.13 1.60
N LEU A 208 16.54 2.85 1.69
CA LEU A 208 15.46 2.41 2.56
C LEU A 208 15.73 2.73 4.04
N TYR A 209 16.98 2.72 4.50
CA TYR A 209 17.31 3.13 5.88
C TYR A 209 17.03 4.61 6.16
N GLU A 210 17.15 5.47 5.16
CA GLU A 210 16.85 6.90 5.28
C GLU A 210 15.36 7.18 5.04
N MET A 211 14.76 6.57 4.02
CA MET A 211 13.37 6.78 3.62
C MET A 211 12.36 6.26 4.63
N CYS A 212 12.72 5.22 5.39
CA CYS A 212 11.76 4.45 6.16
C CYS A 212 12.25 4.20 7.59
N LYS A 213 11.29 4.17 8.52
CA LYS A 213 11.46 3.50 9.81
C LYS A 213 11.18 2.01 9.61
N THR A 214 12.17 1.16 9.88
CA THR A 214 11.99 -0.30 9.87
C THR A 214 11.16 -0.74 11.08
N VAL A 215 10.13 -1.54 10.82
CA VAL A 215 9.23 -2.11 11.82
C VAL A 215 9.21 -3.62 11.64
N MET A 216 9.82 -4.32 12.59
CA MET A 216 9.87 -5.77 12.61
C MET A 216 8.55 -6.35 13.13
N ILE A 217 7.99 -7.31 12.40
CA ILE A 217 6.75 -8.00 12.74
C ILE A 217 7.02 -9.50 12.79
N GLY A 218 7.06 -10.06 13.99
CA GLY A 218 7.19 -11.49 14.22
C GLY A 218 5.85 -12.17 14.47
N GLY A 219 5.87 -13.49 14.49
CA GLY A 219 4.74 -14.34 14.85
C GLY A 219 4.50 -15.47 13.86
N ASP A 220 3.50 -16.29 14.18
CA ASP A 220 3.06 -17.38 13.33
C ASP A 220 2.23 -16.85 12.15
N ASP A 221 2.21 -17.64 11.07
CA ASP A 221 1.37 -17.34 9.91
C ASP A 221 -0.11 -17.44 10.29
N TYR A 222 -0.77 -16.28 10.37
CA TYR A 222 -2.19 -16.19 10.68
C TYR A 222 -3.07 -16.99 9.70
N ARG A 223 -2.64 -17.14 8.45
CA ARG A 223 -3.40 -17.83 7.39
C ARG A 223 -3.54 -19.32 7.69
N LYS A 224 -2.59 -19.94 8.41
CA LYS A 224 -2.69 -21.34 8.85
C LYS A 224 -3.82 -21.59 9.85
N ASN A 225 -4.33 -20.54 10.50
CA ASN A 225 -5.44 -20.65 11.44
C ASN A 225 -6.81 -20.65 10.75
N PHE A 226 -6.90 -20.40 9.44
CA PHE A 226 -8.18 -20.51 8.71
C PHE A 226 -8.69 -21.96 8.71
N ASP A 227 -7.85 -22.93 8.35
CA ASP A 227 -8.25 -24.35 8.30
C ASP A 227 -8.67 -24.88 9.69
N ARG A 228 -7.97 -24.43 10.74
CA ARG A 228 -8.28 -24.82 12.13
C ARG A 228 -9.62 -24.27 12.62
N ARG A 229 -10.04 -23.10 12.16
CA ARG A 229 -11.35 -22.51 12.53
C ARG A 229 -12.52 -23.15 11.78
N THR A 230 -12.32 -23.55 10.53
CA THR A 230 -13.34 -24.28 9.76
C THR A 230 -13.55 -25.70 10.28
N ALA A 231 -12.50 -26.34 10.80
CA ALA A 231 -12.58 -27.66 11.43
C ALA A 231 -13.23 -27.65 12.83
N ALA A 232 -13.07 -26.56 13.60
CA ALA A 232 -13.68 -26.43 14.93
C ALA A 232 -15.13 -25.91 14.92
N ALA A 233 -15.65 -25.53 13.75
CA ALA A 233 -17.02 -25.06 13.54
C ALA A 233 -17.93 -26.13 12.87
N LYS A 234 -17.42 -27.36 12.71
CA LYS A 234 -18.18 -28.57 12.36
C LYS A 234 -18.33 -29.42 13.62
#